data_AF-A0A356UFM1-F1
#
_entry.id   AF-A0A356UFM1-F1
#
_cell.length_a   1.000
_cell.length_b   1.000
_cell.length_c   1.000
_cell.angle_alpha   90.00
_cell.angle_beta   90.00
_cell.angle_gamma   90.00
#
_symmetry.space_group_name_H-M   'P 1'
#
loop_
_entity.id
_entity.type
_entity.pdbx_description
1 polymer ?
#
loop_
_entity_poly.entity_id
_entity_poly.type
_entity_poly.pdbx_seq_one_letter_code
_entity_poly.pdbx_strand_id
1 'polypeptide(L)'
;MLSLDDLFEKINTPEVRETISRQIIIVVRNRLGEIMPRIVPAKVTQVIADGLEKLIRQEAENMIRKTFQSGQEYLNDEIKVSKIVEDKVNDFDLDQLEEMIRGVSSPELRAIEILGGVLGLIIGIVQDGILLLLG
;
A
#
# COMPACT_ATOMS: atom_id res chain seq x y z
N MET A 1 4.15 -5.86 9.78
CA MET A 1 3.50 -4.90 8.86
C MET A 1 4.65 -4.16 8.20
N LEU A 2 4.71 -4.11 6.86
CA LEU A 2 5.76 -3.35 6.15
C LEU A 2 5.62 -1.88 6.54
N SER A 3 6.62 -1.33 7.22
CA SER A 3 6.65 0.11 7.51
C SER A 3 6.95 0.88 6.21
N LEU A 4 6.58 2.15 6.16
CA LEU A 4 7.01 3.01 5.05
C LEU A 4 8.54 3.09 4.97
N ASP A 5 9.22 2.95 6.11
CA ASP A 5 10.67 2.83 6.19
C ASP A 5 11.20 1.64 5.39
N ASP A 6 10.64 0.45 5.59
CA ASP A 6 11.04 -0.78 4.90
C ASP A 6 10.84 -0.65 3.37
N LEU A 7 9.79 0.06 2.95
CA LEU A 7 9.53 0.32 1.53
C LEU A 7 10.53 1.32 0.94
N PHE A 8 10.83 2.40 1.65
CA PHE A 8 11.82 3.40 1.21
C PHE A 8 13.22 2.80 1.13
N GLU A 9 13.58 1.95 2.07
CA GLU A 9 14.85 1.25 2.07
C GLU A 9 14.95 0.25 0.91
N LYS A 10 13.85 -0.46 0.60
CA LYS A 10 13.74 -1.34 -0.58
C LYS A 10 13.77 -0.61 -1.91
N ILE A 11 13.36 0.66 -1.97
CA ILE A 11 13.44 1.47 -3.19
C ILE A 11 14.83 2.12 -3.33
N ASN A 12 15.52 2.37 -2.21
CA ASN A 12 16.84 2.99 -2.17
C ASN A 12 17.99 2.03 -2.55
N THR A 13 17.79 1.19 -3.57
CA THR A 13 18.79 0.23 -4.04
C THR A 13 19.81 0.88 -4.99
N PRO A 14 21.02 0.31 -5.11
CA PRO A 14 22.01 0.76 -6.09
C PRO A 14 21.47 0.80 -7.53
N GLU A 15 20.62 -0.17 -7.94
CA GLU A 15 20.07 -0.20 -9.31
C GLU A 15 19.14 0.98 -9.60
N VAL A 16 18.32 1.38 -8.62
CA VAL A 16 17.42 2.54 -8.74
C VAL A 16 18.24 3.82 -8.84
N ARG A 17 19.28 3.98 -8.01
CA ARG A 17 20.17 5.15 -8.05
C ARG A 17 20.90 5.27 -9.39
N GLU A 18 21.38 4.15 -9.93
CA GLU A 18 22.01 4.13 -11.25
C GLU A 18 21.01 4.49 -12.35
N THR A 19 19.79 3.96 -12.28
CA THR A 19 18.74 4.26 -13.25
C THR A 19 18.35 5.73 -13.26
N ILE A 20 18.18 6.34 -12.08
CA ILE A 20 17.92 7.78 -11.94
C ILE A 20 19.08 8.59 -12.52
N SER A 21 20.32 8.24 -12.17
CA SER A 21 21.52 8.94 -12.66
C SER A 21 21.62 8.89 -14.19
N ARG A 22 21.37 7.72 -14.79
CA ARG A 22 21.34 7.56 -16.25
C ARG A 22 20.25 8.40 -16.92
N GLN A 23 19.04 8.42 -16.36
CA GLN A 23 17.95 9.23 -16.87
C GLN A 23 18.29 10.73 -16.83
N ILE A 24 18.88 11.21 -15.72
CA ILE A 24 19.33 12.60 -15.61
C ILE A 24 20.37 12.93 -16.69
N ILE A 25 21.36 12.06 -16.90
CA ILE A 25 22.40 12.25 -17.93
C ILE A 25 21.77 12.36 -19.33
N ILE A 26 20.81 11.49 -19.65
CA ILE A 26 20.11 11.51 -20.95
C ILE A 26 19.33 12.82 -21.12
N VAL A 27 18.55 13.22 -20.10
CA VAL A 27 17.76 14.45 -20.13
C VAL A 27 18.67 15.68 -20.29
N VAL A 28 19.76 15.74 -19.55
CA VAL A 28 20.73 16.85 -19.63
C VAL A 28 21.40 16.88 -21.01
N ARG A 29 21.84 15.74 -21.55
CA ARG A 29 22.43 15.68 -22.90
C ARG A 29 21.45 16.15 -23.98
N ASN A 30 20.20 15.70 -23.92
CA ASN A 30 19.17 16.11 -24.87
C ASN A 30 18.87 17.61 -24.76
N ARG A 31 18.71 18.10 -23.53
CA ARG A 31 18.37 19.50 -23.28
C ARG A 31 19.52 20.46 -23.62
N LEU A 32 20.77 20.04 -23.46
CA LEU A 32 21.93 20.80 -23.94
C LEU A 32 21.89 20.97 -25.46
N GLY A 33 21.53 19.93 -26.21
CA GLY A 33 21.40 20.02 -27.68
C GLY A 33 20.32 21.01 -28.12
N GLU A 34 19.23 21.12 -27.35
CA GLU A 34 18.12 22.04 -27.63
C GLU A 34 18.40 23.49 -27.21
N ILE A 35 19.06 23.70 -26.06
CA ILE A 35 19.34 25.04 -25.52
C ILE A 35 20.53 25.68 -26.23
N MET A 36 21.46 24.89 -26.76
CA MET A 36 22.69 25.42 -27.35
C MET A 36 22.40 26.29 -28.58
N PRO A 37 22.84 27.55 -28.58
CA PRO A 37 22.75 28.41 -29.75
C PRO A 37 23.50 27.80 -30.94
N ARG A 38 22.96 27.94 -32.16
CA ARG A 38 23.59 27.45 -33.40
C ARG A 38 25.01 28.00 -33.64
N ILE A 39 25.39 29.07 -32.95
CA ILE A 39 26.71 29.70 -33.01
C ILE A 39 27.79 28.95 -32.20
N VAL A 40 27.39 28.02 -31.31
CA VAL A 40 28.32 27.27 -30.46
C VAL A 40 28.87 26.07 -31.23
N PRO A 41 30.21 25.92 -31.34
CA PRO A 41 30.81 24.75 -31.99
C PRO A 41 30.46 23.45 -31.27
N ALA A 42 30.15 22.39 -32.02
CA ALA A 42 29.77 21.09 -31.48
C ALA A 42 30.76 20.52 -30.43
N LYS A 43 32.05 20.81 -30.60
CA LYS A 43 33.11 20.40 -29.68
C LYS A 43 32.96 21.02 -28.28
N VAL A 44 32.48 22.27 -28.18
CA VAL A 44 32.23 22.94 -26.90
C VAL A 44 31.05 22.29 -26.18
N THR A 45 29.98 22.00 -26.93
CA THR A 45 28.80 21.29 -26.39
C THR A 45 29.16 19.91 -25.86
N GLN A 46 30.01 19.16 -26.56
CA GLN A 46 30.50 17.87 -26.09
C GLN A 46 31.31 18.00 -24.79
N VAL A 47 32.23 18.95 -24.70
CA VAL A 47 33.03 19.19 -23.49
C VAL A 47 32.14 19.52 -22.29
N ILE A 48 31.10 20.34 -22.49
CA ILE A 48 30.13 20.67 -21.44
C ILE A 48 29.29 19.45 -21.05
N ALA A 49 28.79 18.70 -22.03
CA ALA A 49 28.01 17.50 -21.80
C ALA A 49 28.79 16.44 -21.01
N ASP A 50 30.05 16.20 -21.38
CA ASP A 50 30.93 15.24 -20.71
C ASP A 50 31.32 15.73 -19.30
N GLY A 51 31.52 17.04 -19.12
CA GLY A 51 31.74 17.66 -17.82
C GLY A 51 30.55 17.50 -16.87
N LEU A 52 29.33 17.76 -17.36
CA LEU A 52 28.11 17.55 -16.59
C LEU A 52 27.86 16.07 -16.29
N GLU A 53 28.11 15.17 -17.25
CA GLU A 53 28.00 13.74 -17.00
C GLU A 53 28.92 13.28 -15.88
N LYS A 54 30.18 13.75 -15.88
CA LYS A 54 31.14 13.43 -14.83
C LYS A 54 30.70 13.97 -13.47
N LEU A 55 30.22 15.21 -13.42
CA LEU A 55 29.68 15.83 -12.21
C LEU A 55 28.46 15.07 -11.69
N ILE A 56 27.50 14.77 -12.56
CA ILE A 56 26.29 14.01 -12.21
C ILE A 56 26.67 12.63 -11.68
N ARG A 57 27.59 11.90 -12.33
CA ARG A 57 28.02 10.58 -11.82
C ARG A 57 28.65 10.66 -10.43
N GLN A 58 29.41 11.72 -10.14
CA GLN A 58 30.08 11.89 -8.85
C GLN A 58 29.15 12.40 -7.75
N GLU A 59 28.22 13.29 -8.06
CA GLU A 59 27.33 13.92 -7.07
C GLU A 59 25.95 13.28 -6.96
N ALA A 60 25.43 12.65 -8.02
CA ALA A 60 24.07 12.10 -8.04
C ALA A 60 23.89 11.03 -6.97
N GLU A 61 24.87 10.17 -6.73
CA GLU A 61 24.77 9.18 -5.66
C GLU A 61 24.52 9.83 -4.29
N ASN A 62 25.25 10.90 -3.97
CA ASN A 62 25.11 11.60 -2.70
C ASN A 62 23.80 12.40 -2.63
N MET A 63 23.42 13.07 -3.72
CA MET A 63 22.16 13.80 -3.80
C MET A 63 20.96 12.87 -3.68
N ILE A 64 20.94 11.78 -4.46
CA ILE A 64 19.88 10.78 -4.45
C ILE A 64 19.74 10.17 -3.06
N ARG A 65 20.86 9.80 -2.41
CA ARG A 65 20.85 9.31 -1.01
C ARG A 65 20.19 10.31 -0.06
N LYS A 66 20.59 11.57 -0.11
CA LYS A 66 20.02 12.64 0.74
C LYS A 66 18.52 12.85 0.44
N THR A 67 18.13 12.84 -0.83
CA THR A 67 16.71 12.97 -1.23
C THR A 67 15.87 11.82 -0.71
N PHE A 68 16.36 10.57 -0.80
CA PHE A 68 15.66 9.42 -0.24
C PHE A 68 15.53 9.51 1.28
N GLN A 69 16.60 9.91 1.99
CA GLN A 69 16.56 10.10 3.45
C GLN A 69 15.59 11.19 3.87
N SER A 70 15.66 12.38 3.26
CA SER A 70 14.72 13.47 3.56
C SER A 70 13.27 13.13 3.18
N GLY A 71 13.07 12.37 2.11
CA GLY A 71 11.74 11.87 1.74
C GLY A 71 11.16 10.90 2.77
N GLN A 72 11.99 10.00 3.30
CA GLN A 72 11.59 9.09 4.37
C GLN A 72 11.20 9.86 5.64
N GLU A 73 12.01 10.83 6.04
CA GLU A 73 11.76 11.68 7.22
C GLU A 73 10.45 12.47 7.08
N TYR A 74 10.24 13.11 5.92
CA TYR A 74 9.01 13.83 5.60
C TYR A 74 7.77 12.93 5.64
N LEU A 75 7.85 11.73 5.08
CA LEU A 75 6.72 10.81 5.05
C LEU A 75 6.40 10.23 6.43
N ASN A 76 7.40 10.00 7.28
CA ASN A 76 7.17 9.57 8.65
C ASN A 76 6.50 10.64 9.51
N ASP A 77 6.90 11.90 9.34
CA ASP A 77 6.33 13.02 10.11
C ASP A 77 4.92 13.39 9.62
N GLU A 78 4.72 13.46 8.30
CA GLU A 78 3.48 13.97 7.70
C GLU A 78 2.45 12.86 7.45
N ILE A 79 2.89 11.66 7.04
CA ILE A 79 2.02 10.51 6.78
C ILE A 79 2.05 9.57 7.97
N LYS A 80 1.24 9.88 8.98
CA LYS A 80 0.91 8.91 10.04
C LYS A 80 0.05 7.80 9.44
N VAL A 81 0.68 6.79 8.85
CA VAL A 81 -0.03 5.62 8.30
C VAL A 81 -0.92 4.98 9.36
N SER A 82 -0.50 4.98 10.63
CA SER A 82 -1.38 4.56 11.74
C SER A 82 -2.69 5.33 11.76
N LYS A 83 -2.65 6.65 11.55
CA LYS A 83 -3.85 7.49 11.51
C LYS A 83 -4.70 7.25 10.27
N ILE A 84 -4.09 7.04 9.10
CA ILE A 84 -4.83 6.69 7.87
C ILE A 84 -5.53 5.33 8.04
N VAL A 85 -4.85 4.34 8.62
CA VAL A 85 -5.43 3.02 8.90
C VAL A 85 -6.51 3.13 9.97
N GLU A 86 -6.27 3.89 11.05
CA GLU A 86 -7.26 4.16 12.10
C GLU A 86 -8.51 4.81 11.52
N ASP A 87 -8.35 5.85 10.70
CA ASP A 87 -9.46 6.51 10.02
C ASP A 87 -10.19 5.53 9.09
N LYS A 88 -9.48 4.66 8.36
CA LYS A 88 -10.09 3.65 7.48
C LYS A 88 -10.83 2.55 8.22
N VAL A 89 -10.36 2.18 9.41
CA VAL A 89 -11.01 1.22 10.30
C VAL A 89 -12.23 1.85 10.98
N ASN A 90 -12.16 3.13 11.35
CA ASN A 90 -13.30 3.87 11.90
C ASN A 90 -14.37 4.16 10.84
N ASP A 91 -13.96 4.33 9.58
CA ASP A 91 -14.83 4.49 8.41
C ASP A 91 -15.32 3.12 7.87
N PHE A 92 -14.94 2.02 8.52
CA PHE A 92 -15.42 0.69 8.17
C PHE A 92 -16.87 0.56 8.63
N ASP A 93 -17.78 0.46 7.66
CA ASP A 93 -19.21 0.52 7.86
C ASP A 93 -19.71 -0.66 8.74
N LEU A 94 -20.59 -0.36 9.70
CA LEU A 94 -21.18 -1.37 10.60
C LEU A 94 -21.88 -2.48 9.81
N ASP A 95 -22.43 -2.15 8.64
CA ASP A 95 -23.10 -3.08 7.74
C ASP A 95 -22.13 -4.16 7.21
N GLN A 96 -20.87 -3.81 6.95
CA GLN A 96 -19.86 -4.79 6.50
C GLN A 96 -19.44 -5.72 7.63
N LEU A 97 -19.35 -5.21 8.85
CA LEU A 97 -19.09 -6.02 10.04
C LEU A 97 -20.24 -7.01 10.28
N GLU A 98 -21.48 -6.54 10.15
CA GLU A 98 -22.66 -7.40 10.25
C GLU A 98 -22.67 -8.48 9.18
N GLU A 99 -22.35 -8.14 7.92
CA GLU A 99 -22.27 -9.11 6.82
C GLU A 99 -21.18 -10.16 7.06
N MET A 100 -20.02 -9.75 7.57
CA MET A 100 -18.92 -10.66 7.90
C MET A 100 -19.29 -11.62 9.04
N ILE A 101 -19.92 -11.11 10.11
CA ILE A 101 -20.39 -11.93 11.24
C ILE A 101 -21.50 -12.87 10.78
N ARG A 102 -22.49 -12.39 10.02
CA ARG A 102 -23.54 -13.25 9.44
C ARG A 102 -22.94 -14.32 8.52
N GLY A 103 -21.95 -13.98 7.70
CA GLY A 103 -21.29 -14.94 6.80
C GLY A 103 -20.58 -16.08 7.54
N VAL A 104 -19.94 -15.78 8.67
CA VAL A 104 -19.26 -16.79 9.50
C VAL A 104 -20.25 -17.59 10.34
N SER A 105 -21.19 -16.92 11.02
CA SER A 105 -22.07 -17.56 12.00
C SER A 105 -23.37 -18.15 11.44
N SER A 106 -23.74 -17.85 10.20
CA SER A 106 -25.00 -18.34 9.60
C SER A 106 -25.14 -19.87 9.58
N PRO A 107 -24.11 -20.68 9.27
CA PRO A 107 -24.22 -22.14 9.30
C PRO A 107 -24.49 -22.69 10.71
N GLU A 108 -23.89 -22.08 11.73
CA GLU A 108 -24.00 -22.51 13.12
C GLU A 108 -25.37 -22.13 13.71
N LEU A 109 -25.86 -20.94 13.38
CA LEU A 109 -27.20 -20.49 13.78
C LEU A 109 -28.30 -21.36 13.17
N ARG A 110 -28.17 -21.79 11.91
CA ARG A 110 -29.11 -22.74 11.29
C ARG A 110 -29.12 -24.09 11.99
N ALA A 111 -27.98 -24.57 12.48
CA ALA A 111 -27.93 -25.81 13.24
C ALA A 111 -28.71 -25.70 14.56
N ILE A 112 -28.59 -24.57 15.26
CA ILE A 112 -29.35 -24.28 16.49
C ILE A 112 -30.86 -24.19 16.18
N GLU A 113 -31.24 -23.57 15.05
CA GLU A 113 -32.64 -23.48 14.61
C GLU A 113 -33.26 -24.86 14.35
N ILE A 114 -32.54 -25.74 13.63
CA ILE A 114 -32.99 -27.11 13.35
C ILE A 114 -33.09 -27.92 14.64
N LEU A 115 -32.08 -27.83 15.52
CA LEU A 115 -32.10 -28.52 16.80
C LEU A 115 -33.25 -28.04 17.68
N GLY A 116 -33.51 -26.72 17.73
CA GLY A 116 -34.65 -26.13 18.43
C GLY A 116 -35.99 -26.61 17.88
N GLY A 117 -36.13 -26.69 16.55
CA GLY A 117 -37.33 -27.22 15.91
C GLY A 117 -37.58 -28.70 16.23
N VAL A 118 -36.53 -29.53 16.19
CA VAL A 118 -36.63 -30.95 16.56
C VAL A 118 -36.99 -31.11 18.04
N LEU A 119 -36.34 -30.35 18.93
CA LEU A 119 -36.61 -30.40 20.36
C LEU A 119 -38.05 -29.95 20.67
N GLY A 120 -38.50 -28.87 20.05
CA GLY A 120 -39.86 -28.35 20.20
C GLY A 120 -40.93 -29.35 19.73
N LEU A 121 -40.69 -30.05 18.62
CA LEU A 121 -41.58 -31.11 18.14
C LEU A 121 -41.64 -32.27 19.14
N ILE A 122 -40.50 -32.73 19.65
CA ILE A 122 -40.43 -33.82 20.64
C ILE A 122 -41.20 -33.44 21.90
N ILE A 123 -40.95 -32.24 22.44
CA ILE A 123 -41.63 -31.75 23.65
C ILE A 123 -43.14 -31.64 23.39
N GLY A 124 -43.55 -31.12 22.23
CA GLY A 124 -44.96 -30.99 21.85
C GLY A 124 -45.68 -32.34 21.79
N ILE A 125 -45.08 -33.35 21.15
CA ILE A 125 -45.65 -34.70 21.06
C ILE A 125 -45.76 -35.34 22.44
N VAL A 126 -44.73 -35.19 23.28
CA VAL A 126 -44.74 -35.72 24.65
C VAL A 126 -45.82 -35.03 25.49
N GLN A 127 -45.95 -33.72 25.38
CA GLN A 127 -46.96 -32.95 26.11
C GLN A 127 -48.38 -33.33 25.70
N ASP A 128 -48.64 -33.47 24.41
CA ASP A 128 -49.95 -33.87 23.87
C ASP A 128 -50.31 -35.31 24.26
N GLY A 129 -49.34 -36.23 24.21
CA GLY A 129 -49.53 -37.62 24.65
C GLY A 129 -49.82 -37.76 26.15
N ILE A 130 -49.16 -36.96 26.99
CA ILE A 130 -49.45 -36.93 28.44
C ILE A 130 -50.84 -36.35 28.70
N LEU A 131 -51.25 -35.32 27.96
CA LEU A 131 -52.56 -34.70 28.11
C LEU A 131 -53.69 -35.67 27.77
N LEU A 132 -53.54 -36.48 26.71
CA LEU A 132 -54.51 -37.51 26.30
C LEU A 132 -54.61 -38.71 27.26
N LEU A 133 -53.55 -38.98 28.03
CA LEU A 133 -53.54 -40.08 29.02
C LEU A 133 -54.10 -39.66 30.39
N LEU A 134 -53.99 -38.37 30.73
CA LEU A 134 -54.43 -37.82 32.02
C LEU A 134 -55.79 -37.09 31.95
N GLY A 135 -56.25 -36.72 30.75
CA GLY A 135 -57.59 -36.20 30.49
C GLY A 135 -58.58 -37.30 30.12
#